data_AF-A0A225DE76-F1
#
_entry.id   AF-A0A225DE76-F1
#
_cell.length_a   1.000
_cell.length_b   1.000
_cell.length_c   1.000
_cell.angle_alpha   90.00
_cell.angle_beta   90.00
_cell.angle_gamma   90.00
#
_symmetry.space_group_name_H-M   'P 1'
#
loop_
_entity.id
_entity.type
_entity.pdbx_description
1 polymer ?
#
loop_
_entity_poly.entity_id
_entity_poly.type
_entity_poly.pdbx_seq_one_letter_code
_entity_poly.pdbx_strand_id
1 'polypeptide(L)'
;MSRMNWLLVILAAGVVVGPVVAQPPIPRPPVALRSFGLPNIPGTAAPPTLGQSSVGVLAAQLSMDVQTLRSLVTALPLAPQPRMTVSLSADQTARSAAGFQQLAARTGDFNQLRIAYGPLDIQVQQFIGIARQAAQQAVPGNVTVANAAARLQFSNGRLSAVLNAGNPVVDQLRAAIARHARELDEQADELRGVLDDFGGPIADRNLSRTVRTFGTRAGRLAVQVETGMTIDQARREFGDLSATWSRIAAALGPIAAVNPRVRIQATQVDAVVRELAAILGGPGIPGLPDPGFGIIVPGSRVFVVGAGDGGGPHVRVFHDLRGGTSTDFFPYDPNFRGGVRVAVADLNGDGFPDIVTAPGRGMPPLVRVFNGRDLSLLAEFIAYDAPFDLGVYVAAANITRDGRALVATGPGTGGGPHAKVFDLALGKQIDSFLAHPAALRAGLRVALGDVNGDGIPDLVTSTGPGNGPHIKVFNGVNRALISEFNAYDPRWTGGVYVATADITRNGRAEIITGTDEGETSVVKVFDAIRGQKLAEIEPYPRLFRGGVRVAAYDVNGDGVLDIICAPGPGAAMPVRMFDGRNRAPLGEFAPFPQFGGGAFIGSR
;
A
#
# COMPACT_ATOMS: atom_id res chain seq x y z
N MET A 1 44.12 21.96 -66.87
CA MET A 1 44.33 20.79 -65.98
C MET A 1 42.95 20.17 -65.72
N SER A 2 42.41 19.44 -66.71
CA SER A 2 42.16 17.98 -66.72
C SER A 2 41.28 17.50 -65.54
N ARG A 3 39.94 17.56 -65.65
CA ARG A 3 39.02 16.52 -66.17
C ARG A 3 39.21 15.12 -65.56
N MET A 4 38.23 14.77 -64.71
CA MET A 4 37.85 13.44 -64.24
C MET A 4 37.50 12.55 -65.44
N ASN A 5 38.05 11.33 -65.48
CA ASN A 5 37.63 10.28 -66.40
C ASN A 5 37.51 8.94 -65.64
N TRP A 6 36.28 8.43 -65.60
CA TRP A 6 35.80 7.05 -65.64
C TRP A 6 36.74 5.87 -65.29
N LEU A 7 36.25 4.98 -64.43
CA LEU A 7 36.35 3.54 -64.68
C LEU A 7 35.14 2.76 -64.13
N LEU A 8 34.47 2.13 -65.09
CA LEU A 8 33.44 1.10 -65.02
C LEU A 8 34.12 -0.26 -64.75
N VAL A 9 33.40 -1.26 -64.19
CA VAL A 9 33.34 -2.69 -64.63
C VAL A 9 33.14 -3.73 -63.50
N ILE A 10 31.94 -4.36 -63.54
CA ILE A 10 31.57 -5.80 -63.45
C ILE A 10 31.77 -6.62 -62.15
N LEU A 11 30.66 -7.14 -61.58
CA LEU A 11 30.30 -8.57 -61.32
C LEU A 11 29.11 -8.60 -60.33
N ALA A 12 27.89 -8.95 -60.78
CA ALA A 12 27.33 -10.28 -60.91
C ALA A 12 26.75 -10.88 -59.60
N ALA A 13 25.42 -11.11 -59.67
CA ALA A 13 24.62 -12.16 -59.03
C ALA A 13 24.49 -12.18 -57.50
N GLY A 14 23.24 -12.03 -57.04
CA GLY A 14 22.80 -12.40 -55.70
C GLY A 14 21.39 -11.93 -55.42
N VAL A 15 20.39 -12.68 -55.89
CA VAL A 15 19.01 -12.52 -55.41
C VAL A 15 19.01 -12.93 -53.94
N VAL A 16 18.93 -11.95 -53.05
CA VAL A 16 18.63 -12.16 -51.63
C VAL A 16 17.20 -11.73 -51.40
N VAL A 17 16.37 -12.70 -51.03
CA VAL A 17 15.01 -12.52 -50.52
C VAL A 17 15.10 -11.67 -49.25
N GLY A 18 14.63 -10.43 -49.32
CA GLY A 18 14.45 -9.60 -48.14
C GLY A 18 13.32 -10.15 -47.25
N PRO A 19 13.48 -10.21 -45.92
CA PRO A 19 12.42 -10.67 -45.04
C PRO A 19 11.23 -9.68 -45.04
N VAL A 20 10.04 -10.26 -45.03
CA VAL A 20 8.75 -9.59 -44.85
C VAL A 20 8.79 -8.69 -43.62
N VAL A 21 8.45 -7.42 -43.80
CA VAL A 21 8.25 -6.47 -42.70
C VAL A 21 7.06 -6.95 -41.86
N ALA A 22 7.34 -7.42 -40.64
CA ALA A 22 6.30 -7.68 -39.65
C ALA A 22 5.72 -6.33 -39.19
N GLN A 23 4.41 -6.14 -39.40
CA GLN A 23 3.68 -5.04 -38.77
C GLN A 23 3.77 -5.19 -37.24
N PRO A 24 4.01 -4.10 -36.48
CA PRO A 24 3.94 -4.17 -35.03
C PRO A 24 2.51 -4.50 -34.57
N PRO A 25 2.33 -5.28 -33.49
CA PRO A 25 1.01 -5.65 -33.01
C PRO A 25 0.21 -4.41 -32.62
N ILE A 26 -1.03 -4.35 -33.09
CA ILE A 26 -2.02 -3.34 -32.68
C ILE A 26 -2.15 -3.41 -31.14
N PRO A 27 -1.90 -2.31 -30.40
CA PRO A 27 -2.09 -2.31 -28.96
C PRO A 27 -3.56 -2.59 -28.64
N ARG A 28 -3.81 -3.60 -27.81
CA ARG A 28 -5.15 -3.87 -27.27
C ARG A 28 -5.59 -2.66 -26.43
N PRO A 29 -6.84 -2.19 -26.54
CA PRO A 29 -7.32 -1.17 -25.62
C PRO A 29 -7.26 -1.71 -24.18
N PRO A 30 -6.89 -0.87 -23.19
CA PRO A 30 -6.85 -1.29 -21.80
C PRO A 30 -8.23 -1.81 -21.38
N VAL A 31 -8.24 -2.98 -20.74
CA VAL A 31 -9.44 -3.51 -20.09
C VAL A 31 -9.82 -2.53 -18.98
N ALA A 32 -10.97 -1.89 -19.12
CA ALA A 32 -11.53 -1.05 -18.07
C ALA A 32 -11.80 -1.91 -16.82
N LEU A 33 -11.01 -1.71 -15.76
CA LEU A 33 -11.32 -2.21 -14.43
C LEU A 33 -12.54 -1.45 -13.93
N ARG A 34 -13.68 -2.14 -13.82
CA ARG A 34 -14.84 -1.62 -13.10
C ARG A 34 -14.49 -1.55 -11.62
N SER A 35 -14.68 -0.38 -11.02
CA SER A 35 -14.58 -0.10 -9.59
C SER A 35 -15.51 -1.03 -8.79
N PHE A 36 -14.94 -1.89 -7.93
CA PHE A 36 -15.70 -2.53 -6.86
C PHE A 36 -15.86 -1.51 -5.73
N GLY A 37 -17.07 -0.94 -5.61
CA GLY A 37 -17.45 -0.17 -4.44
C GLY A 37 -17.55 -1.07 -3.21
N LEU A 38 -16.91 -0.65 -2.12
CA LEU A 38 -17.19 -1.18 -0.79
C LEU A 38 -18.61 -0.73 -0.37
N PRO A 39 -19.51 -1.62 0.04
CA PRO A 39 -20.77 -1.21 0.66
C PRO A 39 -20.53 -0.69 2.09
N ASN A 40 -21.27 0.35 2.45
CA ASN A 40 -21.39 0.96 3.77
C ASN A 40 -21.41 -0.05 4.93
N ILE A 41 -20.67 0.26 6.01
CA ILE A 41 -20.86 -0.37 7.32
C ILE A 41 -21.69 0.57 8.19
N PRO A 42 -22.86 0.11 8.67
CA PRO A 42 -23.26 0.44 10.03
C PRO A 42 -23.72 -0.79 10.83
N GLY A 43 -23.18 -0.93 12.05
CA GLY A 43 -23.88 -1.45 13.24
C GLY A 43 -24.35 -2.90 13.28
N THR A 44 -23.66 -3.71 14.09
CA THR A 44 -24.13 -4.91 14.81
C THR A 44 -25.39 -5.63 14.30
N ALA A 45 -25.21 -6.64 13.44
CA ALA A 45 -26.12 -7.77 13.29
C ALA A 45 -25.34 -9.00 12.82
N ALA A 46 -25.76 -10.20 13.24
CA ALA A 46 -25.15 -11.48 12.90
C ALA A 46 -24.87 -11.65 11.40
N PRO A 47 -23.84 -12.43 10.99
CA PRO A 47 -23.53 -12.61 9.58
C PRO A 47 -24.77 -13.10 8.81
N PRO A 48 -25.19 -12.43 7.74
CA PRO A 48 -26.34 -12.86 6.96
C PRO A 48 -26.08 -14.26 6.40
N THR A 49 -27.09 -15.11 6.54
CA THR A 49 -27.13 -16.48 6.03
C THR A 49 -26.81 -16.54 4.54
N LEU A 50 -26.02 -17.55 4.17
CA LEU A 50 -25.49 -17.84 2.82
C LEU A 50 -26.59 -18.15 1.78
N GLY A 51 -27.37 -17.15 1.39
CA GLY A 51 -28.40 -17.23 0.35
C GLY A 51 -28.03 -16.57 -0.99
N GLN A 52 -26.79 -16.08 -1.17
CA GLN A 52 -26.39 -15.31 -2.35
C GLN A 52 -25.02 -15.74 -2.92
N SER A 53 -24.76 -17.05 -3.07
CA SER A 53 -23.60 -17.49 -3.87
C SER A 53 -23.90 -17.36 -5.37
N SER A 54 -22.90 -16.97 -6.16
CA SER A 54 -22.96 -16.96 -7.63
C SER A 54 -23.39 -18.33 -8.20
N VAL A 55 -23.02 -19.43 -7.53
CA VAL A 55 -23.42 -20.81 -7.87
C VAL A 55 -24.90 -21.06 -7.66
N GLY A 56 -25.49 -20.60 -6.54
CA GLY A 56 -26.93 -20.77 -6.27
C GLY A 56 -27.80 -20.07 -7.32
N VAL A 57 -27.42 -18.85 -7.72
CA VAL A 57 -28.10 -18.09 -8.79
C VAL A 57 -27.99 -18.80 -10.14
N LEU A 58 -26.81 -19.33 -10.48
CA LEU A 58 -26.58 -20.06 -11.72
C LEU A 58 -27.30 -21.42 -11.75
N ALA A 59 -27.37 -22.12 -10.60
CA ALA A 59 -28.10 -23.38 -10.47
C ALA A 59 -29.61 -23.18 -10.64
N ALA A 60 -30.17 -22.09 -10.09
CA ALA A 60 -31.56 -21.72 -10.29
C ALA A 60 -31.86 -21.37 -11.76
N GLN A 61 -30.95 -20.64 -12.43
CA GLN A 61 -31.07 -20.32 -13.85
C GLN A 61 -31.02 -21.57 -14.72
N LEU A 62 -30.08 -22.49 -14.47
CA LEU A 62 -30.01 -23.77 -15.18
C LEU A 62 -31.32 -24.56 -15.05
N SER A 63 -31.84 -24.68 -13.83
CA SER A 63 -33.10 -25.38 -13.54
C SER A 63 -34.28 -24.79 -14.34
N MET A 64 -34.36 -23.46 -14.41
CA MET A 64 -35.38 -22.75 -15.20
C MET A 64 -35.25 -23.01 -16.71
N ASP A 65 -34.03 -22.98 -17.26
CA ASP A 65 -33.79 -23.23 -18.68
C ASP A 65 -34.07 -24.70 -19.06
N VAL A 66 -33.79 -25.66 -18.16
CA VAL A 66 -34.16 -27.07 -18.34
C VAL A 66 -35.68 -27.23 -18.43
N GLN A 67 -36.43 -26.59 -17.53
CA GLN A 67 -37.91 -26.65 -17.56
C GLN A 67 -38.48 -25.99 -18.83
N THR A 68 -37.87 -24.89 -19.28
CA THR A 68 -38.26 -24.19 -20.51
C THR A 68 -38.05 -25.08 -21.74
N LEU A 69 -36.90 -25.75 -21.85
CA LEU A 69 -36.66 -26.66 -22.97
C LEU A 69 -37.59 -27.89 -22.89
N ARG A 70 -37.79 -28.45 -21.69
CA ARG A 70 -38.70 -29.56 -21.43
C ARG A 70 -40.11 -29.29 -21.95
N SER A 71 -40.72 -28.16 -21.57
CA SER A 71 -42.08 -27.83 -21.98
C SER A 71 -42.22 -27.75 -23.52
N LEU A 72 -41.23 -27.14 -24.18
CA LEU A 72 -41.18 -27.01 -25.64
C LEU A 72 -41.05 -28.36 -26.35
N VAL A 73 -40.16 -29.25 -25.87
CA VAL A 73 -39.93 -30.54 -26.54
C VAL A 73 -41.05 -31.54 -26.29
N THR A 74 -41.71 -31.49 -25.13
CA THR A 74 -42.88 -32.34 -24.84
C THR A 74 -44.11 -31.97 -25.68
N ALA A 75 -44.16 -30.74 -26.19
CA ALA A 75 -45.24 -30.25 -27.05
C ALA A 75 -45.03 -30.61 -28.54
N LEU A 76 -43.90 -31.23 -28.91
CA LEU A 76 -43.62 -31.54 -30.32
C LEU A 76 -44.53 -32.66 -30.87
N PRO A 77 -44.98 -32.55 -32.12
CA PRO A 77 -45.75 -33.60 -32.81
C PRO A 77 -44.83 -34.75 -33.26
N LEU A 78 -44.41 -35.58 -32.32
CA LEU A 78 -43.51 -36.72 -32.53
C LEU A 78 -44.26 -38.07 -32.56
N ALA A 79 -43.69 -39.04 -33.28
CA ALA A 79 -44.10 -40.44 -33.21
C ALA A 79 -43.87 -41.01 -31.78
N PRO A 80 -44.56 -42.10 -31.38
CA PRO A 80 -44.55 -42.59 -30.00
C PRO A 80 -43.15 -42.87 -29.42
N GLN A 81 -42.27 -43.48 -30.21
CA GLN A 81 -40.92 -43.87 -29.78
C GLN A 81 -39.98 -42.66 -29.54
N PRO A 82 -39.82 -41.70 -30.49
CA PRO A 82 -39.08 -40.46 -30.24
C PRO A 82 -39.67 -39.63 -29.10
N ARG A 83 -41.01 -39.55 -29.00
CA ARG A 83 -41.69 -38.81 -27.93
C ARG A 83 -41.31 -39.37 -26.55
N MET A 84 -41.34 -40.69 -26.38
CA MET A 84 -40.96 -41.33 -25.13
C MET A 84 -39.51 -41.05 -24.74
N THR A 85 -38.58 -41.16 -25.71
CA THR A 85 -37.14 -40.92 -25.48
C THR A 85 -36.87 -39.49 -25.00
N VAL A 86 -37.48 -38.50 -25.67
CA VAL A 86 -37.33 -37.08 -25.34
C VAL A 86 -37.93 -36.77 -23.96
N SER A 87 -39.13 -37.26 -23.66
CA SER A 87 -39.79 -37.03 -22.37
C SER A 87 -39.00 -37.64 -21.21
N LEU A 88 -38.47 -38.86 -21.37
CA LEU A 88 -37.65 -39.50 -20.33
C LEU A 88 -36.37 -38.70 -20.04
N SER A 89 -35.66 -38.28 -21.09
CA SER A 89 -34.46 -37.45 -20.96
C SER A 89 -34.78 -36.10 -20.30
N ALA A 90 -35.89 -35.47 -20.69
CA ALA A 90 -36.34 -34.20 -20.14
C ALA A 90 -36.69 -34.30 -18.65
N ASP A 91 -37.44 -35.32 -18.25
CA ASP A 91 -37.86 -35.54 -16.87
C ASP A 91 -36.70 -35.92 -15.95
N GLN A 92 -35.76 -36.72 -16.44
CA GLN A 92 -34.55 -37.06 -15.70
C GLN A 92 -33.67 -35.82 -15.48
N THR A 93 -33.41 -35.05 -16.53
CA THR A 93 -32.57 -33.84 -16.45
C THR A 93 -33.21 -32.78 -15.56
N ALA A 94 -34.53 -32.59 -15.64
CA ALA A 94 -35.27 -31.66 -14.78
C ALA A 94 -35.18 -32.00 -13.30
N ARG A 95 -35.28 -33.30 -12.95
CA ARG A 95 -35.13 -33.76 -11.55
C ARG A 95 -33.71 -33.57 -11.05
N SER A 96 -32.70 -33.92 -11.84
CA SER A 96 -31.29 -33.72 -11.47
C SER A 96 -30.95 -32.24 -11.29
N ALA A 97 -31.44 -31.36 -12.17
CA ALA A 97 -31.22 -29.91 -12.06
C ALA A 97 -31.87 -29.32 -10.80
N ALA A 98 -33.11 -29.74 -10.47
CA ALA A 98 -33.78 -29.32 -9.25
C ALA A 98 -33.07 -29.83 -7.98
N GLY A 99 -32.59 -31.08 -7.99
CA GLY A 99 -31.80 -31.64 -6.89
C GLY A 99 -30.48 -30.89 -6.68
N PHE A 100 -29.79 -30.55 -7.76
CA PHE A 100 -28.57 -29.74 -7.69
C PHE A 100 -28.83 -28.33 -7.17
N GLN A 101 -29.91 -27.68 -7.62
CA GLN A 101 -30.32 -26.37 -7.11
C GLN A 101 -30.59 -26.41 -5.59
N GLN A 102 -31.29 -27.44 -5.10
CA GLN A 102 -31.54 -27.61 -3.67
C GLN A 102 -30.26 -27.85 -2.87
N LEU A 103 -29.32 -28.62 -3.42
CA LEU A 103 -28.00 -28.83 -2.82
C LEU A 103 -27.24 -27.49 -2.74
N ALA A 104 -27.15 -26.75 -3.85
CA ALA A 104 -26.49 -25.45 -3.92
C ALA A 104 -27.10 -24.38 -3.00
N ALA A 105 -28.39 -24.51 -2.65
CA ALA A 105 -29.05 -23.64 -1.68
C ALA A 105 -28.76 -24.01 -0.22
N ARG A 106 -28.24 -25.22 0.05
CA ARG A 106 -28.02 -25.76 1.40
C ARG A 106 -26.57 -25.92 1.80
N THR A 107 -25.65 -26.06 0.83
CA THR A 107 -24.22 -26.25 1.08
C THR A 107 -23.38 -25.14 0.45
N GLY A 108 -22.34 -24.69 1.18
CA GLY A 108 -21.27 -23.84 0.65
C GLY A 108 -20.04 -24.64 0.18
N ASP A 109 -20.09 -25.97 0.27
CA ASP A 109 -18.96 -26.84 -0.10
C ASP A 109 -18.85 -26.99 -1.63
N PHE A 110 -17.88 -26.27 -2.20
CA PHE A 110 -17.59 -26.30 -3.64
C PHE A 110 -17.13 -27.67 -4.16
N ASN A 111 -16.46 -28.49 -3.35
CA ASN A 111 -16.06 -29.83 -3.77
C ASN A 111 -17.28 -30.75 -3.86
N GLN A 112 -18.16 -30.67 -2.87
CA GLN A 112 -19.43 -31.40 -2.89
C GLN A 112 -20.28 -30.99 -4.10
N LEU A 113 -20.35 -29.69 -4.40
CA LEU A 113 -21.07 -29.17 -5.57
C LEU A 113 -20.42 -29.59 -6.89
N ARG A 114 -19.09 -29.56 -7.01
CA ARG A 114 -18.37 -30.01 -8.21
C ARG A 114 -18.59 -31.50 -8.50
N ILE A 115 -18.54 -32.34 -7.46
CA ILE A 115 -18.81 -33.78 -7.58
C ILE A 115 -20.27 -34.01 -8.00
N ALA A 116 -21.22 -33.30 -7.41
CA ALA A 116 -22.63 -33.42 -7.75
C ALA A 116 -22.97 -32.89 -9.16
N TYR A 117 -22.23 -31.89 -9.66
CA TYR A 117 -22.48 -31.28 -10.96
C TYR A 117 -21.96 -32.12 -12.14
N GLY A 118 -20.89 -32.90 -11.97
CA GLY A 118 -20.30 -33.70 -13.06
C GLY A 118 -21.31 -34.59 -13.82
N PRO A 119 -22.13 -35.41 -13.13
CA PRO A 119 -23.19 -36.19 -13.78
C PRO A 119 -24.30 -35.32 -14.41
N LEU A 120 -24.62 -34.17 -13.81
CA LEU A 120 -25.63 -33.26 -14.32
C LEU A 120 -25.20 -32.58 -15.64
N ASP A 121 -23.94 -32.17 -15.76
CA ASP A 121 -23.40 -31.57 -17.00
C ASP A 121 -23.58 -32.52 -18.20
N ILE A 122 -23.19 -33.79 -18.02
CA ILE A 122 -23.33 -34.82 -19.04
C ILE A 122 -24.81 -35.00 -19.43
N GLN A 123 -25.71 -35.05 -18.44
CA GLN A 123 -27.16 -35.18 -18.68
C GLN A 123 -27.72 -33.99 -19.47
N VAL A 124 -27.33 -32.76 -19.12
CA VAL A 124 -27.79 -31.54 -19.81
C VAL A 124 -27.31 -31.53 -21.27
N GLN A 125 -26.05 -31.89 -21.53
CA GLN A 125 -25.53 -31.96 -22.90
C GLN A 125 -26.24 -33.02 -23.74
N GLN A 126 -26.50 -34.20 -23.18
CA GLN A 126 -27.27 -35.26 -23.84
C GLN A 126 -28.71 -34.81 -24.14
N PHE A 127 -29.36 -34.17 -23.18
CA PHE A 127 -30.72 -33.66 -23.34
C PHE A 127 -30.81 -32.61 -24.46
N ILE A 128 -29.86 -31.68 -24.54
CA ILE A 128 -29.76 -30.69 -25.62
C ILE A 128 -29.67 -31.39 -26.99
N GLY A 129 -28.84 -32.44 -27.10
CA GLY A 129 -28.70 -33.22 -28.34
C GLY A 129 -30.01 -33.89 -28.76
N ILE A 130 -30.65 -34.59 -27.83
CA ILE A 130 -31.94 -35.27 -28.04
C ILE A 130 -33.03 -34.27 -28.44
N ALA A 131 -33.10 -33.11 -27.76
CA ALA A 131 -34.06 -32.05 -28.04
C ALA A 131 -33.91 -31.48 -29.46
N ARG A 132 -32.67 -31.24 -29.91
CA ARG A 132 -32.39 -30.73 -31.26
C ARG A 132 -32.79 -31.76 -32.32
N GLN A 133 -32.46 -33.03 -32.12
CA GLN A 133 -32.83 -34.11 -33.05
C GLN A 133 -34.35 -34.28 -33.15
N ALA A 134 -35.04 -34.23 -32.01
CA ALA A 134 -36.50 -34.32 -31.96
C ALA A 134 -37.17 -33.14 -32.67
N ALA A 135 -36.65 -31.91 -32.48
CA ALA A 135 -37.14 -30.74 -33.19
C ALA A 135 -36.94 -30.86 -34.71
N GLN A 136 -35.78 -31.36 -35.17
CA GLN A 136 -35.52 -31.58 -36.59
C GLN A 136 -36.48 -32.61 -37.21
N GLN A 137 -36.84 -33.66 -36.48
CA GLN A 137 -37.78 -34.69 -36.94
C GLN A 137 -39.23 -34.22 -36.98
N ALA A 138 -39.66 -33.43 -35.99
CA ALA A 138 -41.03 -32.94 -35.89
C ALA A 138 -41.29 -31.73 -36.79
N VAL A 139 -40.40 -30.74 -36.74
CA VAL A 139 -40.53 -29.44 -37.41
C VAL A 139 -39.15 -28.93 -37.82
N PRO A 140 -38.66 -29.28 -39.03
CA PRO A 140 -37.39 -28.77 -39.55
C PRO A 140 -37.37 -27.23 -39.50
N GLY A 141 -36.31 -26.65 -38.91
CA GLY A 141 -36.19 -25.20 -38.76
C GLY A 141 -36.88 -24.59 -37.54
N ASN A 142 -37.29 -25.38 -36.55
CA ASN A 142 -37.88 -24.87 -35.30
C ASN A 142 -36.87 -24.04 -34.47
N VAL A 143 -36.89 -22.72 -34.70
CA VAL A 143 -36.03 -21.74 -34.01
C VAL A 143 -36.30 -21.65 -32.52
N THR A 144 -37.51 -21.95 -32.06
CA THR A 144 -37.89 -21.84 -30.64
C THR A 144 -37.16 -22.89 -29.79
N VAL A 145 -37.17 -24.15 -30.23
CA VAL A 145 -36.41 -25.23 -29.55
C VAL A 145 -34.90 -24.99 -29.68
N ALA A 146 -34.44 -24.52 -30.84
CA ALA A 146 -33.01 -24.20 -31.05
C ALA A 146 -32.52 -23.09 -30.10
N ASN A 147 -33.30 -22.03 -29.93
CA ASN A 147 -32.99 -20.92 -29.04
C ASN A 147 -33.03 -21.33 -27.55
N ALA A 148 -34.02 -22.12 -27.14
CA ALA A 148 -34.09 -22.66 -25.79
C ALA A 148 -32.92 -23.60 -25.48
N ALA A 149 -32.54 -24.46 -26.44
CA ALA A 149 -31.38 -25.33 -26.32
C ALA A 149 -30.06 -24.55 -26.23
N ALA A 150 -29.92 -23.44 -26.97
CA ALA A 150 -28.76 -22.55 -26.88
C ALA A 150 -28.67 -21.83 -25.54
N ARG A 151 -29.81 -21.36 -24.99
CA ARG A 151 -29.87 -20.76 -23.64
C ARG A 151 -29.46 -21.76 -22.56
N LEU A 152 -30.00 -22.98 -22.61
CA LEU A 152 -29.63 -24.04 -21.68
C LEU A 152 -28.13 -24.38 -21.77
N GLN A 153 -27.59 -24.49 -22.99
CA GLN A 153 -26.17 -24.73 -23.22
C GLN A 153 -25.29 -23.63 -22.60
N PHE A 154 -25.71 -22.36 -22.74
CA PHE A 154 -25.01 -21.22 -22.18
C PHE A 154 -25.06 -21.21 -20.64
N SER A 155 -26.22 -21.43 -20.04
CA SER A 155 -26.39 -21.51 -18.59
C SER A 155 -25.57 -22.66 -17.98
N ASN A 156 -25.55 -23.82 -18.64
CA ASN A 156 -24.73 -24.96 -18.27
C ASN A 156 -23.23 -24.63 -18.35
N GLY A 157 -22.78 -24.03 -19.45
CA GLY A 157 -21.39 -23.61 -19.60
C GLY A 157 -20.92 -22.61 -18.53
N ARG A 158 -21.78 -21.66 -18.13
CA ARG A 158 -21.48 -20.71 -17.05
C ARG A 158 -21.35 -21.37 -15.69
N LEU A 159 -22.25 -22.30 -15.36
CA LEU A 159 -22.19 -23.02 -14.09
C LEU A 159 -20.95 -23.93 -14.04
N SER A 160 -20.64 -24.63 -15.14
CA SER A 160 -19.42 -25.41 -15.30
C SER A 160 -18.17 -24.55 -15.12
N ALA A 161 -18.11 -23.38 -15.75
CA ALA A 161 -16.98 -22.46 -15.61
C ALA A 161 -16.77 -22.02 -14.16
N VAL A 162 -17.84 -21.69 -13.42
CA VAL A 162 -17.75 -21.26 -12.02
C VAL A 162 -17.35 -22.43 -11.10
N LEU A 163 -17.87 -23.63 -11.33
CA LEU A 163 -17.53 -24.81 -10.51
C LEU A 163 -16.11 -25.33 -10.80
N ASN A 164 -15.63 -25.20 -12.03
CA ASN A 164 -14.27 -25.55 -12.42
C ASN A 164 -13.24 -24.50 -12.00
N ALA A 165 -13.65 -23.22 -11.86
CA ALA A 165 -12.80 -22.14 -11.35
C ALA A 165 -12.55 -22.21 -9.84
N GLY A 166 -13.24 -23.10 -9.10
CA GLY A 166 -13.15 -23.18 -7.64
C GLY A 166 -13.87 -22.04 -6.93
N ASN A 167 -13.69 -21.93 -5.61
CA ASN A 167 -14.09 -20.73 -4.88
C ASN A 167 -12.87 -19.81 -4.83
N PRO A 168 -12.74 -18.81 -5.74
CA PRO A 168 -11.56 -17.98 -5.81
C PRO A 168 -11.27 -17.27 -4.49
N VAL A 169 -12.30 -17.00 -3.67
CA VAL A 169 -12.13 -16.38 -2.35
C VAL A 169 -11.48 -17.37 -1.37
N VAL A 170 -11.88 -18.64 -1.36
CA VAL A 170 -11.28 -19.65 -0.47
C VAL A 170 -9.90 -20.06 -0.95
N ASP A 171 -9.68 -20.17 -2.26
CA ASP A 171 -8.36 -20.50 -2.79
C ASP A 171 -7.37 -19.33 -2.63
N GLN A 172 -7.84 -18.08 -2.77
CA GLN A 172 -7.07 -16.89 -2.40
C GLN A 172 -6.80 -16.84 -0.89
N LEU A 173 -7.78 -17.21 -0.06
CA LEU A 173 -7.61 -17.24 1.40
C LEU A 173 -6.61 -18.32 1.80
N ARG A 174 -6.67 -19.51 1.20
CA ARG A 174 -5.70 -20.59 1.40
C ARG A 174 -4.31 -20.19 0.94
N ALA A 175 -4.18 -19.58 -0.24
CA ALA A 175 -2.91 -19.07 -0.74
C ALA A 175 -2.34 -17.97 0.17
N ALA A 176 -3.19 -17.08 0.69
CA ALA A 176 -2.79 -16.06 1.65
C ALA A 176 -2.32 -16.70 2.97
N ILE A 177 -3.09 -17.61 3.56
CA ILE A 177 -2.71 -18.33 4.79
C ILE A 177 -1.37 -19.05 4.59
N ALA A 178 -1.21 -19.80 3.50
CA ALA A 178 0.00 -20.55 3.20
C ALA A 178 1.22 -19.63 3.02
N ARG A 179 1.04 -18.50 2.33
CA ARG A 179 2.11 -17.50 2.15
C ARG A 179 2.59 -16.94 3.49
N HIS A 180 1.70 -16.39 4.32
CA HIS A 180 2.10 -15.82 5.61
C HIS A 180 2.61 -16.89 6.58
N ALA A 181 2.10 -18.14 6.51
CA ALA A 181 2.62 -19.23 7.34
C ALA A 181 4.05 -19.67 6.92
N ARG A 182 4.42 -19.56 5.64
CA ARG A 182 5.82 -19.76 5.20
C ARG A 182 6.72 -18.60 5.59
N GLU A 183 6.22 -17.38 5.41
CA GLU A 183 6.92 -16.17 5.85
C GLU A 183 7.18 -16.23 7.37
N LEU A 184 6.23 -16.74 8.15
CA LEU A 184 6.40 -16.94 9.57
C LEU A 184 7.48 -17.98 9.94
N ASP A 185 7.64 -19.02 9.13
CA ASP A 185 8.74 -19.99 9.26
C ASP A 185 10.10 -19.34 8.97
N GLU A 186 10.19 -18.58 7.87
CA GLU A 186 11.40 -17.85 7.48
C GLU A 186 11.82 -16.81 8.52
N GLN A 187 10.88 -15.97 8.97
CA GLN A 187 11.09 -14.95 10.00
C GLN A 187 11.46 -15.56 11.36
N ALA A 188 10.91 -16.73 11.71
CA ALA A 188 11.31 -17.45 12.91
C ALA A 188 12.75 -18.01 12.81
N ASP A 189 13.16 -18.47 11.63
CA ASP A 189 14.53 -18.94 11.40
C ASP A 189 15.56 -17.81 11.40
N GLU A 190 15.19 -16.61 10.92
CA GLU A 190 15.99 -15.39 11.07
C GLU A 190 16.10 -14.96 12.55
N LEU A 191 14.99 -14.94 13.29
CA LEU A 191 15.00 -14.67 14.73
C LEU A 191 15.89 -15.64 15.50
N ARG A 192 15.85 -16.93 15.14
CA ARG A 192 16.74 -17.94 15.69
C ARG A 192 18.20 -17.58 15.43
N GLY A 193 18.55 -17.19 14.19
CA GLY A 193 19.91 -16.76 13.84
C GLY A 193 20.38 -15.58 14.70
N VAL A 194 19.54 -14.56 14.86
CA VAL A 194 19.85 -13.40 15.70
C VAL A 194 20.04 -13.78 17.18
N LEU A 195 19.24 -14.72 17.69
CA LEU A 195 19.39 -15.24 19.06
C LEU A 195 20.66 -16.07 19.25
N ASP A 196 21.04 -16.87 18.24
CA ASP A 196 22.23 -17.71 18.28
C ASP A 196 23.52 -16.86 18.19
N ASP A 197 23.51 -15.79 17.39
CA ASP A 197 24.62 -14.82 17.24
C ASP A 197 24.88 -13.99 18.51
N PHE A 198 23.89 -13.85 19.41
CA PHE A 198 24.00 -13.00 20.60
C PHE A 198 25.00 -13.52 21.65
N GLY A 199 25.34 -14.83 21.65
CA GLY A 199 26.51 -15.39 22.34
C GLY A 199 26.83 -14.87 23.75
N GLY A 200 25.92 -15.06 24.74
CA GLY A 200 26.15 -14.70 26.14
C GLY A 200 25.69 -15.77 27.16
N PRO A 201 25.88 -15.57 28.49
CA PRO A 201 25.42 -16.49 29.54
C PRO A 201 23.90 -16.75 29.55
N ILE A 202 23.15 -15.92 28.82
CA ILE A 202 21.71 -15.97 28.55
C ILE A 202 21.47 -16.34 27.08
N ALA A 203 22.33 -17.15 26.46
CA ALA A 203 21.95 -17.91 25.27
C ALA A 203 21.03 -19.02 25.74
N ASP A 204 19.76 -18.70 25.99
CA ASP A 204 18.78 -19.70 26.36
C ASP A 204 18.54 -20.59 25.13
N ARG A 205 19.35 -21.65 25.01
CA ARG A 205 19.22 -22.68 23.95
C ARG A 205 17.79 -23.24 23.91
N ASN A 206 17.03 -23.13 25.01
CA ASN A 206 15.63 -23.51 25.01
C ASN A 206 14.76 -22.51 24.26
N LEU A 207 15.01 -21.20 24.35
CA LEU A 207 14.29 -20.18 23.60
C LEU A 207 14.56 -20.30 22.09
N SER A 208 15.83 -20.39 21.67
CA SER A 208 16.19 -20.61 20.26
C SER A 208 15.57 -21.91 19.70
N ARG A 209 15.56 -23.00 20.48
CA ARG A 209 14.86 -24.25 20.12
C ARG A 209 13.34 -24.09 20.04
N THR A 210 12.75 -23.26 20.91
CA THR A 210 11.31 -22.99 20.93
C THR A 210 10.90 -22.16 19.71
N VAL A 211 11.68 -21.13 19.35
CA VAL A 211 11.52 -20.35 18.12
C VAL A 211 11.60 -21.24 16.88
N ARG A 212 12.60 -22.13 16.81
CA ARG A 212 12.70 -23.13 15.72
C ARG A 212 11.46 -24.02 15.63
N THR A 213 10.98 -24.52 16.77
CA THR A 213 9.80 -25.40 16.82
C THR A 213 8.54 -24.66 16.35
N PHE A 214 8.43 -23.37 16.70
CA PHE A 214 7.38 -22.48 16.26
C PHE A 214 7.42 -22.28 14.73
N GLY A 215 8.57 -21.92 14.15
CA GLY A 215 8.72 -21.80 12.70
C GLY A 215 8.36 -23.08 11.96
N THR A 216 8.91 -24.22 12.39
CA THR A 216 8.60 -25.53 11.77
C THR A 216 7.11 -25.90 11.84
N ARG A 217 6.38 -25.44 12.87
CA ARG A 217 4.92 -25.62 12.95
C ARG A 217 4.18 -24.70 11.97
N ALA A 218 4.64 -23.46 11.80
CA ALA A 218 4.12 -22.54 10.80
C ALA A 218 4.32 -23.08 9.37
N GLY A 219 5.53 -23.57 9.06
CA GLY A 219 5.81 -24.21 7.76
C GLY A 219 4.91 -25.44 7.50
N ARG A 220 4.64 -26.26 8.53
CA ARG A 220 3.67 -27.37 8.42
C ARG A 220 2.24 -26.90 8.15
N LEU A 221 1.79 -25.85 8.84
CA LEU A 221 0.48 -25.24 8.58
C LEU A 221 0.36 -24.79 7.11
N ALA A 222 1.41 -24.16 6.56
CA ALA A 222 1.41 -23.76 5.16
C ALA A 222 1.21 -24.94 4.21
N VAL A 223 2.00 -26.01 4.37
CA VAL A 223 1.90 -27.22 3.53
C VAL A 223 0.53 -27.88 3.68
N GLN A 224 -0.02 -27.94 4.89
CA GLN A 224 -1.33 -28.55 5.14
C GLN A 224 -2.47 -27.75 4.48
N VAL A 225 -2.43 -26.42 4.54
CA VAL A 225 -3.41 -25.54 3.88
C VAL A 225 -3.38 -25.70 2.37
N GLU A 226 -2.19 -25.83 1.77
CA GLU A 226 -2.02 -26.08 0.34
C GLU A 226 -2.47 -27.49 -0.08
N THR A 227 -2.29 -28.48 0.78
CA THR A 227 -2.66 -29.89 0.51
C THR A 227 -4.09 -30.24 0.90
N GLY A 228 -4.90 -29.24 1.25
CA GLY A 228 -6.36 -29.37 1.33
C GLY A 228 -6.97 -29.23 2.73
N MET A 229 -6.21 -28.78 3.73
CA MET A 229 -6.75 -28.43 5.05
C MET A 229 -7.88 -27.39 4.94
N THR A 230 -8.89 -27.53 5.79
CA THR A 230 -10.03 -26.58 5.83
C THR A 230 -9.64 -25.33 6.61
N ILE A 231 -10.33 -24.20 6.35
CA ILE A 231 -10.07 -22.94 7.06
C ILE A 231 -10.33 -23.07 8.57
N ASP A 232 -11.33 -23.85 8.98
CA ASP A 232 -11.60 -24.08 10.41
C ASP A 232 -10.54 -24.98 11.08
N GLN A 233 -9.92 -25.89 10.33
CA GLN A 233 -8.74 -26.63 10.83
C GLN A 233 -7.54 -25.69 10.96
N ALA A 234 -7.30 -24.84 9.95
CA ALA A 234 -6.24 -23.84 9.99
C ALA A 234 -6.40 -22.86 11.16
N ARG A 235 -7.63 -22.45 11.48
CA ARG A 235 -7.95 -21.63 12.66
C ARG A 235 -7.54 -22.29 13.97
N ARG A 236 -7.81 -23.59 14.12
CA ARG A 236 -7.46 -24.34 15.34
C ARG A 236 -5.94 -24.47 15.49
N GLU A 237 -5.25 -24.89 14.42
CA GLU A 237 -3.79 -24.97 14.40
C GLU A 237 -3.13 -23.61 14.67
N PHE A 238 -3.68 -22.53 14.09
CA PHE A 238 -3.21 -21.19 14.37
C PHE A 238 -3.45 -20.74 15.82
N GLY A 239 -4.52 -21.22 16.47
CA GLY A 239 -4.74 -21.00 17.91
C GLY A 239 -3.59 -21.52 18.76
N ASP A 240 -3.10 -22.72 18.46
CA ASP A 240 -1.96 -23.31 19.18
C ASP A 240 -0.62 -22.64 18.81
N LEU A 241 -0.48 -22.24 17.54
CA LEU A 241 0.69 -21.53 17.04
C LEU A 241 0.83 -20.15 17.71
N SER A 242 -0.26 -19.38 17.75
CA SER A 242 -0.31 -18.05 18.39
C SER A 242 -0.07 -18.13 19.89
N ALA A 243 -0.64 -19.11 20.60
CA ALA A 243 -0.35 -19.32 22.02
C ALA A 243 1.12 -19.70 22.28
N THR A 244 1.78 -20.34 21.31
CA THR A 244 3.22 -20.61 21.36
C THR A 244 4.00 -19.32 21.16
N TRP A 245 3.63 -18.50 20.18
CA TRP A 245 4.23 -17.19 19.95
C TRP A 245 4.12 -16.29 21.18
N SER A 246 2.95 -16.17 21.82
CA SER A 246 2.78 -15.33 23.01
C SER A 246 3.77 -15.68 24.13
N ARG A 247 4.09 -16.96 24.31
CA ARG A 247 5.09 -17.42 25.29
C ARG A 247 6.51 -17.08 24.87
N ILE A 248 6.82 -17.21 23.58
CA ILE A 248 8.11 -16.79 23.00
C ILE A 248 8.29 -15.28 23.18
N ALA A 249 7.30 -14.49 22.78
CA ALA A 249 7.28 -13.04 22.90
C ALA A 249 7.50 -12.60 24.36
N ALA A 250 6.83 -13.24 25.32
CA ALA A 250 7.05 -12.97 26.73
C ALA A 250 8.49 -13.25 27.19
N ALA A 251 9.09 -14.35 26.73
CA ALA A 251 10.48 -14.69 27.03
C ALA A 251 11.49 -13.77 26.33
N LEU A 252 11.14 -13.25 25.15
CA LEU A 252 11.97 -12.30 24.41
C LEU A 252 11.98 -10.91 25.02
N GLY A 253 10.94 -10.49 25.75
CA GLY A 253 10.80 -9.14 26.30
C GLY A 253 12.07 -8.59 26.96
N PRO A 254 12.67 -9.27 27.96
CA PRO A 254 13.91 -8.83 28.60
C PRO A 254 15.12 -8.74 27.66
N ILE A 255 15.20 -9.62 26.65
CA ILE A 255 16.31 -9.68 25.68
C ILE A 255 16.15 -8.56 24.64
N ALA A 256 14.94 -8.37 24.13
CA ALA A 256 14.56 -7.33 23.18
C ALA A 256 14.71 -5.92 23.78
N ALA A 257 14.61 -5.77 25.10
CA ALA A 257 14.88 -4.51 25.80
C ALA A 257 16.34 -4.07 25.69
N VAL A 258 17.29 -5.01 25.60
CA VAL A 258 18.74 -4.71 25.58
C VAL A 258 19.40 -4.98 24.22
N ASN A 259 18.73 -5.70 23.31
CA ASN A 259 19.24 -6.02 21.98
C ASN A 259 18.27 -5.57 20.86
N PRO A 260 18.59 -4.48 20.14
CA PRO A 260 17.77 -3.96 19.04
C PRO A 260 17.55 -4.95 17.90
N ARG A 261 18.53 -5.82 17.57
CA ARG A 261 18.39 -6.80 16.50
C ARG A 261 17.36 -7.87 16.85
N VAL A 262 17.38 -8.35 18.10
CA VAL A 262 16.36 -9.29 18.61
C VAL A 262 14.99 -8.63 18.61
N ARG A 263 14.90 -7.34 18.99
CA ARG A 263 13.64 -6.59 18.99
C ARG A 263 13.05 -6.44 17.59
N ILE A 264 13.83 -5.97 16.62
CA ILE A 264 13.40 -5.79 15.22
C ILE A 264 12.88 -7.12 14.66
N GLN A 265 13.66 -8.18 14.80
CA GLN A 265 13.30 -9.48 14.25
C GLN A 265 12.09 -10.09 14.96
N ALA A 266 11.95 -9.92 16.27
CA ALA A 266 10.77 -10.36 17.01
C ALA A 266 9.51 -9.58 16.60
N THR A 267 9.63 -8.29 16.30
CA THR A 267 8.52 -7.47 15.78
C THR A 267 8.06 -7.94 14.40
N GLN A 268 8.99 -8.29 13.50
CA GLN A 268 8.65 -8.84 12.18
C GLN A 268 7.86 -10.15 12.31
N VAL A 269 8.28 -11.03 13.22
CA VAL A 269 7.53 -12.27 13.51
C VAL A 269 6.14 -11.96 14.09
N ASP A 270 6.02 -10.99 15.02
CA ASP A 270 4.72 -10.58 15.60
C ASP A 270 3.77 -10.00 14.54
N ALA A 271 4.28 -9.22 13.59
CA ALA A 271 3.50 -8.66 12.49
C ALA A 271 2.87 -9.75 11.63
N VAL A 272 3.67 -10.72 11.18
CA VAL A 272 3.17 -11.85 10.37
C VAL A 272 2.16 -12.69 11.14
N VAL A 273 2.36 -12.91 12.44
CA VAL A 273 1.39 -13.60 13.31
C VAL A 273 0.07 -12.83 13.36
N ARG A 274 0.08 -11.49 13.45
CA ARG A 274 -1.13 -10.66 13.46
C ARG A 274 -1.86 -10.66 12.13
N GLU A 275 -1.13 -10.60 11.02
CA GLU A 275 -1.72 -10.68 9.68
C GLU A 275 -2.41 -12.03 9.48
N LEU A 276 -1.75 -13.12 9.91
CA LEU A 276 -2.33 -14.46 9.89
C LEU A 276 -3.56 -14.57 10.81
N ALA A 277 -3.54 -13.90 11.98
CA ALA A 277 -4.69 -13.80 12.87
C ALA A 277 -5.87 -13.04 12.25
N ALA A 278 -5.62 -11.94 11.55
CA ALA A 278 -6.63 -11.14 10.86
C ALA A 278 -7.30 -11.94 9.74
N ILE A 279 -6.53 -12.74 9.00
CA ILE A 279 -7.03 -13.63 7.95
C ILE A 279 -7.89 -14.76 8.54
N LEU A 280 -7.46 -15.33 9.67
CA LEU A 280 -8.13 -16.48 10.28
C LEU A 280 -9.23 -16.07 11.27
N GLY A 281 -9.36 -14.80 11.66
CA GLY A 281 -10.33 -14.35 12.67
C GLY A 281 -10.01 -14.84 14.08
N GLY A 282 -8.72 -14.98 14.41
CA GLY A 282 -8.26 -15.41 15.72
C GLY A 282 -8.43 -14.35 16.82
N PRO A 283 -8.34 -14.73 18.11
CA PRO A 283 -8.33 -13.76 19.21
C PRO A 283 -7.16 -12.79 19.05
N GLY A 284 -7.36 -11.51 19.43
CA GLY A 284 -6.29 -10.52 19.42
C GLY A 284 -5.12 -10.97 20.31
N ILE A 285 -3.93 -11.08 19.72
CA ILE A 285 -2.73 -11.55 20.41
C ILE A 285 -2.10 -10.35 21.14
N PRO A 286 -1.88 -10.43 22.47
CA PRO A 286 -1.12 -9.41 23.18
C PRO A 286 0.27 -9.32 22.54
N GLY A 287 0.69 -8.13 22.11
CA GLY A 287 2.04 -7.94 21.58
C GLY A 287 3.11 -8.24 22.63
N LEU A 288 4.38 -8.26 22.20
CA LEU A 288 5.54 -8.35 23.08
C LEU A 288 5.30 -7.54 24.38
N PRO A 289 5.39 -8.15 25.58
CA PRO A 289 5.12 -7.44 26.82
C PRO A 289 6.04 -6.23 26.94
N ASP A 290 5.38 -5.09 27.11
CA ASP A 290 5.95 -3.77 27.19
C ASP A 290 6.90 -3.68 28.40
N PRO A 291 8.16 -3.25 28.25
CA PRO A 291 9.03 -2.92 29.37
C PRO A 291 8.54 -1.71 30.20
N GLY A 292 7.36 -1.16 29.90
CA GLY A 292 6.66 -0.19 30.75
C GLY A 292 7.03 1.26 30.44
N PHE A 293 7.48 1.55 29.23
CA PHE A 293 7.88 2.91 28.82
C PHE A 293 7.45 3.24 27.38
N GLY A 294 6.24 2.85 26.98
CA GLY A 294 5.67 3.25 25.70
C GLY A 294 5.38 4.76 25.67
N ILE A 295 6.11 5.49 24.83
CA ILE A 295 5.98 6.95 24.65
C ILE A 295 4.84 7.28 23.66
N ILE A 296 4.49 6.39 22.72
CA ILE A 296 3.36 6.59 21.79
C ILE A 296 2.33 5.45 21.96
N VAL A 297 1.03 5.77 21.88
CA VAL A 297 -0.12 4.83 21.95
C VAL A 297 -0.72 4.64 20.54
N PRO A 298 -1.14 3.43 20.11
CA PRO A 298 -1.77 3.25 18.80
C PRO A 298 -3.04 4.10 18.68
N GLY A 299 -3.16 4.91 17.63
CA GLY A 299 -4.28 5.84 17.44
C GLY A 299 -4.15 7.17 18.20
N SER A 300 -3.01 7.43 18.85
CA SER A 300 -2.70 8.76 19.41
C SER A 300 -2.27 9.73 18.30
N ARG A 301 -2.68 10.99 18.44
CA ARG A 301 -2.33 12.08 17.53
C ARG A 301 -0.91 12.54 17.83
N VAL A 302 0.03 12.35 16.92
CA VAL A 302 1.45 12.64 17.15
C VAL A 302 1.94 13.80 16.29
N PHE A 303 2.55 14.79 16.93
CA PHE A 303 3.29 15.86 16.25
C PHE A 303 4.74 15.80 16.68
N VAL A 304 5.65 15.75 15.72
CA VAL A 304 7.08 15.82 16.02
C VAL A 304 7.61 17.14 15.54
N VAL A 305 8.24 17.88 16.46
CA VAL A 305 8.79 19.19 16.19
C VAL A 305 10.28 19.21 16.49
N GLY A 306 11.08 19.59 15.50
CA GLY A 306 12.51 19.83 15.63
C GLY A 306 12.82 21.32 15.77
N ALA A 307 13.72 21.67 16.68
CA ALA A 307 14.21 23.05 16.80
C ALA A 307 15.01 23.44 15.55
N GLY A 308 14.77 24.66 15.04
CA GLY A 308 15.51 25.24 13.92
C GLY A 308 16.91 25.73 14.28
N ASP A 309 17.50 26.51 13.38
CA ASP A 309 18.87 26.99 13.47
C ASP A 309 19.08 27.87 14.72
N GLY A 310 20.26 27.78 15.35
CA GLY A 310 20.56 28.40 16.64
C GLY A 310 20.02 27.62 17.84
N GLY A 311 19.08 26.70 17.62
CA GLY A 311 18.64 25.71 18.59
C GLY A 311 19.56 24.49 18.62
N GLY A 312 19.49 23.73 19.71
CA GLY A 312 20.07 22.38 19.75
C GLY A 312 19.36 21.42 18.78
N PRO A 313 19.86 20.20 18.55
CA PRO A 313 19.09 19.16 17.86
C PRO A 313 17.96 18.65 18.77
N HIS A 314 17.11 19.54 19.26
CA HIS A 314 16.05 19.21 20.21
C HIS A 314 14.81 18.78 19.45
N VAL A 315 14.39 17.54 19.65
CA VAL A 315 13.14 17.00 19.09
C VAL A 315 12.14 16.85 20.22
N ARG A 316 10.92 17.36 20.00
CA ARG A 316 9.77 17.22 20.90
C ARG A 316 8.66 16.45 20.20
N VAL A 317 8.14 15.43 20.85
CA VAL A 317 7.06 14.56 20.38
C VAL A 317 5.83 14.87 21.20
N PHE A 318 4.81 15.48 20.61
CA PHE A 318 3.54 15.83 21.28
C PHE A 318 2.49 14.76 21.00
N HIS A 319 1.76 14.35 22.04
CA HIS A 319 0.71 13.32 21.96
C HIS A 319 -0.71 13.90 22.00
N ASP A 320 -0.81 15.23 22.05
CA ASP A 320 -2.07 15.96 22.05
C ASP A 320 -1.96 17.27 21.25
N LEU A 321 -3.12 17.77 20.80
CA LEU A 321 -3.26 18.98 19.99
C LEU A 321 -3.03 20.28 20.75
N ARG A 322 -3.00 20.23 22.07
CA ARG A 322 -2.86 21.40 22.94
C ARG A 322 -1.40 21.59 23.38
N GLY A 323 -0.50 20.72 22.94
CA GLY A 323 0.91 20.72 23.32
C GLY A 323 1.14 20.41 24.81
N GLY A 324 0.19 19.74 25.47
CA GLY A 324 0.15 19.57 26.92
C GLY A 324 1.15 18.54 27.45
N THR A 325 1.40 17.47 26.71
CA THR A 325 2.39 16.44 27.04
C THR A 325 3.33 16.20 25.86
N SER A 326 4.65 16.30 26.12
CA SER A 326 5.68 15.98 25.15
C SER A 326 6.74 15.06 25.70
N THR A 327 7.27 14.21 24.84
CA THR A 327 8.52 13.50 25.08
C THR A 327 9.63 14.17 24.27
N ASP A 328 10.75 14.43 24.92
CA ASP A 328 11.82 15.26 24.39
C ASP A 328 13.13 14.46 24.31
N PHE A 329 13.89 14.60 23.24
CA PHE A 329 15.19 13.96 23.11
C PHE A 329 16.12 14.71 22.14
N PHE A 330 17.42 14.35 22.18
CA PHE A 330 18.45 14.87 21.30
C PHE A 330 19.01 13.72 20.44
N PRO A 331 18.72 13.66 19.12
CA PRO A 331 19.21 12.61 18.23
C PRO A 331 20.68 12.77 17.86
N TYR A 332 21.32 13.90 18.20
CA TYR A 332 22.72 14.23 17.92
C TYR A 332 23.38 14.89 19.15
N ASP A 333 24.63 15.32 19.04
CA ASP A 333 25.34 16.03 20.13
C ASP A 333 24.48 17.21 20.63
N PRO A 334 24.09 17.25 21.91
CA PRO A 334 23.28 18.33 22.46
C PRO A 334 23.94 19.72 22.39
N ASN A 335 25.25 19.81 22.14
CA ASN A 335 25.98 21.06 21.94
C ASN A 335 25.94 21.56 20.49
N PHE A 336 25.53 20.73 19.54
CA PHE A 336 25.30 21.16 18.17
C PHE A 336 24.22 22.26 18.13
N ARG A 337 24.36 23.26 17.26
CA ARG A 337 23.44 24.41 17.17
C ARG A 337 22.85 24.64 15.78
N GLY A 338 23.03 23.68 14.87
CA GLY A 338 22.42 23.74 13.54
C GLY A 338 20.96 23.29 13.52
N GLY A 339 20.36 22.98 14.67
CA GLY A 339 18.99 22.47 14.76
C GLY A 339 18.80 21.07 14.16
N VAL A 340 17.55 20.64 14.05
CA VAL A 340 17.17 19.32 13.55
C VAL A 340 15.94 19.40 12.65
N ARG A 341 16.01 18.79 11.47
CA ARG A 341 14.89 18.59 10.55
C ARG A 341 14.27 17.25 10.86
N VAL A 342 12.94 17.18 10.82
CA VAL A 342 12.18 15.98 11.21
C VAL A 342 11.18 15.60 10.12
N ALA A 343 10.95 14.30 9.97
CA ALA A 343 9.85 13.73 9.21
C ALA A 343 9.26 12.54 9.99
N VAL A 344 7.99 12.21 9.73
CA VAL A 344 7.25 11.20 10.47
C VAL A 344 6.53 10.27 9.51
N ALA A 345 6.69 8.97 9.71
CA ALA A 345 6.01 7.91 8.96
C ALA A 345 6.15 6.58 9.69
N ASP A 346 5.23 5.64 9.51
CA ASP A 346 5.42 4.26 10.00
C ASP A 346 6.33 3.54 9.01
N LEU A 347 7.58 3.31 9.41
CA LEU A 347 8.66 2.79 8.59
C LEU A 347 9.02 1.35 8.93
N ASN A 348 8.37 0.77 9.95
CA ASN A 348 8.59 -0.59 10.42
C ASN A 348 7.31 -1.46 10.40
N GLY A 349 6.14 -0.87 10.11
CA GLY A 349 4.85 -1.54 9.99
C GLY A 349 4.15 -1.86 11.32
N ASP A 350 4.63 -1.32 12.46
CA ASP A 350 4.08 -1.62 13.78
C ASP A 350 2.83 -0.78 14.13
N GLY A 351 2.40 0.11 13.24
CA GLY A 351 1.26 0.99 13.42
C GLY A 351 1.56 2.26 14.20
N PHE A 352 2.80 2.44 14.69
CA PHE A 352 3.27 3.68 15.32
C PHE A 352 4.09 4.50 14.32
N PRO A 353 3.84 5.81 14.20
CA PRO A 353 4.70 6.67 13.39
C PRO A 353 6.13 6.73 13.95
N ASP A 354 7.11 6.34 13.14
CA ASP A 354 8.53 6.49 13.39
C ASP A 354 9.03 7.91 13.09
N ILE A 355 10.17 8.26 13.66
CA ILE A 355 10.75 9.60 13.60
C ILE A 355 12.04 9.58 12.80
N VAL A 356 12.05 10.24 11.65
CA VAL A 356 13.27 10.50 10.88
C VAL A 356 13.81 11.86 11.26
N THR A 357 15.10 11.91 11.57
CA THR A 357 15.80 13.14 11.94
C THR A 357 17.00 13.35 11.02
N ALA A 358 17.29 14.61 10.73
CA ALA A 358 18.50 14.99 10.01
C ALA A 358 19.09 16.30 10.59
N PRO A 359 20.41 16.41 10.68
CA PRO A 359 21.04 17.60 11.22
C PRO A 359 20.96 18.76 10.21
N GLY A 360 20.94 19.98 10.75
CA GLY A 360 21.21 21.16 9.96
C GLY A 360 22.67 21.34 9.61
N ARG A 361 23.01 22.58 9.27
CA ARG A 361 24.37 22.96 8.89
C ARG A 361 25.36 22.77 10.06
N GLY A 362 26.56 22.27 9.76
CA GLY A 362 27.68 22.14 10.70
C GLY A 362 27.88 20.73 11.26
N MET A 363 27.13 19.74 10.77
CA MET A 363 27.36 18.32 11.08
C MET A 363 27.38 17.50 9.78
N PRO A 364 28.04 16.32 9.79
CA PRO A 364 27.91 15.34 8.72
C PRO A 364 26.44 15.03 8.43
N PRO A 365 26.08 14.62 7.19
CA PRO A 365 24.70 14.43 6.76
C PRO A 365 24.17 13.06 7.22
N LEU A 366 24.32 12.79 8.52
CA LEU A 366 23.89 11.58 9.19
C LEU A 366 22.39 11.66 9.44
N VAL A 367 21.62 10.83 8.75
CA VAL A 367 20.18 10.67 8.99
C VAL A 367 19.99 9.56 10.01
N ARG A 368 19.10 9.78 10.99
CA ARG A 368 18.73 8.79 12.01
C ARG A 368 17.23 8.58 12.06
N VAL A 369 16.81 7.32 12.17
CA VAL A 369 15.43 6.89 12.23
C VAL A 369 15.19 6.24 13.59
N PHE A 370 14.23 6.75 14.33
CA PHE A 370 13.88 6.28 15.67
C PHE A 370 12.49 5.66 15.66
N ASN A 371 12.32 4.56 16.38
CA ASN A 371 11.04 3.92 16.55
C ASN A 371 10.09 4.87 17.30
N GLY A 372 8.89 5.08 16.77
CA GLY A 372 7.91 5.97 17.39
C GLY A 372 7.50 5.55 18.80
N ARG A 373 7.42 4.24 19.04
CA ARG A 373 6.92 3.66 20.29
C ARG A 373 7.87 3.86 21.47
N ASP A 374 9.17 3.71 21.27
CA ASP A 374 10.17 3.65 22.35
C ASP A 374 11.41 4.54 22.13
N LEU A 375 11.46 5.31 21.03
CA LEU A 375 12.59 6.15 20.62
C LEU A 375 13.91 5.39 20.41
N SER A 376 13.87 4.07 20.26
CA SER A 376 15.07 3.30 19.93
C SER A 376 15.50 3.53 18.48
N LEU A 377 16.80 3.48 18.21
CA LEU A 377 17.31 3.67 16.85
C LEU A 377 16.95 2.47 15.96
N LEU A 378 16.20 2.71 14.88
CA LEU A 378 15.87 1.74 13.84
C LEU A 378 16.92 1.70 12.74
N ALA A 379 17.39 2.87 12.30
CA ALA A 379 18.38 2.98 11.24
C ALA A 379 19.20 4.26 11.38
N GLU A 380 20.44 4.22 10.89
CA GLU A 380 21.24 5.41 10.65
C GLU A 380 22.08 5.26 9.39
N PHE A 381 22.25 6.34 8.63
CA PHE A 381 23.03 6.33 7.39
C PHE A 381 23.52 7.73 7.01
N ILE A 382 24.62 7.78 6.26
CA ILE A 382 25.16 9.02 5.71
C ILE A 382 24.50 9.29 4.34
N ALA A 383 23.75 10.38 4.23
CA ALA A 383 23.00 10.69 3.00
C ALA A 383 23.89 11.23 1.87
N TYR A 384 24.93 12.00 2.19
CA TYR A 384 25.83 12.64 1.22
C TYR A 384 27.30 12.51 1.64
N ASP A 385 28.22 12.45 0.68
CA ASP A 385 29.63 12.18 0.97
C ASP A 385 30.31 13.33 1.73
N ALA A 386 31.21 12.98 2.64
CA ALA A 386 32.01 13.95 3.38
C ALA A 386 32.94 14.77 2.43
N PRO A 387 33.20 16.06 2.70
CA PRO A 387 32.88 16.80 3.92
C PRO A 387 31.54 17.56 3.88
N PHE A 388 30.51 17.07 3.17
CA PHE A 388 29.22 17.77 3.09
C PHE A 388 28.61 18.03 4.48
N ASP A 389 28.47 19.31 4.85
CA ASP A 389 28.01 19.75 6.17
C ASP A 389 26.93 20.84 6.08
N LEU A 390 26.30 21.00 4.92
CA LEU A 390 25.32 22.07 4.66
C LEU A 390 23.93 21.76 5.21
N GLY A 391 23.78 20.65 5.93
CA GLY A 391 22.53 20.14 6.46
C GLY A 391 21.73 19.32 5.45
N VAL A 392 20.72 18.61 5.93
CA VAL A 392 19.88 17.72 5.11
C VAL A 392 18.40 17.97 5.41
N TYR A 393 17.59 18.04 4.36
CA TYR A 393 16.14 17.96 4.44
C TYR A 393 15.70 16.52 4.23
N VAL A 394 14.71 16.09 5.01
CA VAL A 394 14.17 14.73 4.99
C VAL A 394 12.67 14.76 4.78
N ALA A 395 12.18 13.76 4.07
CA ALA A 395 10.77 13.39 4.01
C ALA A 395 10.65 11.88 4.13
N ALA A 396 9.54 11.41 4.69
CA ALA A 396 9.27 9.99 4.85
C ALA A 396 7.86 9.69 4.37
N ALA A 397 7.65 8.48 3.86
CA ALA A 397 6.33 7.96 3.57
C ALA A 397 6.14 6.62 4.26
N ASN A 398 4.89 6.36 4.65
CA ASN A 398 4.51 5.12 5.29
C ASN A 398 4.91 3.91 4.45
N ILE A 399 5.08 2.78 5.12
CA ILE A 399 5.26 1.52 4.44
C ILE A 399 4.15 1.32 3.41
N THR A 400 4.59 1.13 2.18
CA THR A 400 3.73 0.99 1.01
C THR A 400 3.09 -0.39 0.97
N ARG A 401 2.08 -0.59 0.12
CA ARG A 401 1.43 -1.89 -0.03
C ARG A 401 2.39 -2.99 -0.50
N ASP A 402 3.47 -2.62 -1.19
CA ASP A 402 4.57 -3.49 -1.60
C ASP A 402 5.70 -3.59 -0.56
N GLY A 403 5.49 -3.07 0.66
CA GLY A 403 6.39 -3.27 1.81
C GLY A 403 7.58 -2.31 1.89
N ARG A 404 7.59 -1.24 1.09
CA ARG A 404 8.72 -0.29 1.05
C ARG A 404 8.55 0.83 2.06
N ALA A 405 9.56 1.05 2.89
CA ALA A 405 9.63 2.12 3.89
C ALA A 405 10.57 3.23 3.39
N LEU A 406 10.00 4.33 2.90
CA LEU A 406 10.75 5.29 2.08
C LEU A 406 11.18 6.52 2.86
N VAL A 407 12.46 6.87 2.74
CA VAL A 407 13.03 8.14 3.19
C VAL A 407 13.68 8.85 2.01
N ALA A 408 13.19 10.05 1.69
CA ALA A 408 13.81 10.94 0.72
C ALA A 408 14.67 11.97 1.44
N THR A 409 15.79 12.33 0.81
CA THR A 409 16.69 13.36 1.32
C THR A 409 17.01 14.39 0.23
N GLY A 410 17.23 15.62 0.66
CA GLY A 410 17.76 16.71 -0.17
C GLY A 410 18.83 17.49 0.60
N PRO A 411 19.91 17.93 -0.05
CA PRO A 411 20.95 18.70 0.61
C PRO A 411 20.46 20.12 0.96
N GLY A 412 21.02 20.68 2.03
CA GLY A 412 20.74 22.04 2.47
C GLY A 412 21.22 23.13 1.51
N THR A 413 20.89 24.36 1.83
CA THR A 413 21.24 25.55 1.02
C THR A 413 22.76 25.63 0.81
N GLY A 414 23.19 25.92 -0.42
CA GLY A 414 24.58 25.81 -0.88
C GLY A 414 24.90 24.47 -1.56
N GLY A 415 24.10 23.42 -1.30
CA GLY A 415 24.19 22.12 -1.97
C GLY A 415 23.53 22.09 -3.35
N GLY A 416 23.89 21.10 -4.15
CA GLY A 416 23.26 20.84 -5.47
C GLY A 416 21.83 20.28 -5.36
N PRO A 417 21.05 20.21 -6.43
CA PRO A 417 19.67 19.70 -6.38
C PRO A 417 19.62 18.17 -6.43
N HIS A 418 20.45 17.50 -5.66
CA HIS A 418 20.60 16.04 -5.68
C HIS A 418 19.56 15.40 -4.75
N ALA A 419 18.57 14.72 -5.31
CA ALA A 419 17.63 13.92 -4.54
C ALA A 419 18.20 12.52 -4.35
N LYS A 420 18.05 11.97 -3.15
CA LYS A 420 18.30 10.55 -2.86
C LYS A 420 17.11 9.94 -2.13
N VAL A 421 16.73 8.72 -2.54
CA VAL A 421 15.65 7.96 -1.91
C VAL A 421 16.22 6.65 -1.38
N PHE A 422 15.89 6.35 -0.13
CA PHE A 422 16.32 5.18 0.61
C PHE A 422 15.10 4.33 0.95
N ASP A 423 15.27 3.02 0.85
CA ASP A 423 14.31 2.03 1.31
C ASP A 423 14.87 1.36 2.55
N LEU A 424 14.27 1.66 3.70
CA LEU A 424 14.75 1.18 4.99
C LEU A 424 14.46 -0.31 5.19
N ALA A 425 13.37 -0.82 4.62
CA ALA A 425 13.06 -2.25 4.66
C ALA A 425 14.14 -3.07 3.93
N LEU A 426 14.73 -2.49 2.88
CA LEU A 426 15.81 -3.10 2.10
C LEU A 426 17.21 -2.65 2.55
N GLY A 427 17.31 -1.73 3.50
CA GLY A 427 18.57 -1.13 3.96
C GLY A 427 19.41 -0.49 2.86
N LYS A 428 18.81 0.00 1.76
CA LYS A 428 19.55 0.46 0.58
C LYS A 428 19.05 1.78 0.00
N GLN A 429 19.97 2.52 -0.61
CA GLN A 429 19.62 3.61 -1.53
C GLN A 429 19.03 3.01 -2.81
N ILE A 430 17.82 3.41 -3.16
CA ILE A 430 17.09 2.91 -4.34
C ILE A 430 17.04 3.92 -5.48
N ASP A 431 17.27 5.20 -5.19
CA ASP A 431 17.28 6.23 -6.19
C ASP A 431 18.25 7.38 -5.86
N SER A 432 18.80 8.00 -6.90
CA SER A 432 19.75 9.10 -6.81
C SER A 432 19.85 9.85 -8.13
N PHE A 433 19.45 11.13 -8.15
CA PHE A 433 19.48 11.94 -9.36
C PHE A 433 19.42 13.45 -9.08
N LEU A 434 19.77 14.26 -10.07
CA LEU A 434 19.64 15.72 -10.00
C LEU A 434 18.21 16.12 -10.43
N ALA A 435 17.42 16.61 -9.48
CA ALA A 435 16.01 16.97 -9.73
C ALA A 435 15.86 18.31 -10.48
N HIS A 436 16.82 19.22 -10.33
CA HIS A 436 16.86 20.53 -10.98
C HIS A 436 18.21 20.71 -11.73
N PRO A 437 18.41 21.80 -12.51
CA PRO A 437 19.65 22.00 -13.25
C PRO A 437 20.90 21.86 -12.39
N ALA A 438 21.90 21.14 -12.90
CA ALA A 438 23.09 20.72 -12.15
C ALA A 438 23.91 21.89 -11.54
N ALA A 439 23.82 23.09 -12.12
CA ALA A 439 24.51 24.28 -11.62
C ALA A 439 23.84 24.92 -10.39
N LEU A 440 22.61 24.53 -10.06
CA LEU A 440 21.87 25.10 -8.95
C LEU A 440 22.57 24.81 -7.61
N ARG A 441 22.65 25.81 -6.72
CA ARG A 441 23.21 25.69 -5.37
C ARG A 441 22.26 26.17 -4.26
N ALA A 442 20.96 26.17 -4.55
CA ALA A 442 19.91 26.59 -3.61
C ALA A 442 19.52 25.48 -2.59
N GLY A 443 20.16 24.30 -2.66
CA GLY A 443 19.70 23.10 -1.96
C GLY A 443 18.40 22.54 -2.54
N LEU A 444 17.88 21.51 -1.89
CA LEU A 444 16.67 20.80 -2.30
C LEU A 444 15.78 20.54 -1.08
N ARG A 445 14.51 20.92 -1.15
CA ARG A 445 13.49 20.43 -0.21
C ARG A 445 12.73 19.29 -0.88
N VAL A 446 12.28 18.33 -0.09
CA VAL A 446 11.66 17.09 -0.55
C VAL A 446 10.39 16.80 0.23
N ALA A 447 9.42 16.18 -0.41
CA ALA A 447 8.23 15.58 0.18
C ALA A 447 7.90 14.27 -0.55
N LEU A 448 7.24 13.34 0.14
CA LEU A 448 6.81 12.06 -0.41
C LEU A 448 5.30 11.87 -0.22
N GLY A 449 4.60 11.53 -1.29
CA GLY A 449 3.17 11.20 -1.25
C GLY A 449 2.68 10.66 -2.58
N ASP A 450 1.67 9.79 -2.57
CA ASP A 450 1.09 9.22 -3.79
C ASP A 450 0.23 10.29 -4.49
N VAL A 451 0.79 11.02 -5.46
CA VAL A 451 0.10 12.12 -6.13
C VAL A 451 -0.67 11.69 -7.37
N ASN A 452 -0.38 10.48 -7.86
CA ASN A 452 -0.92 9.95 -9.11
C ASN A 452 -2.00 8.86 -8.87
N GLY A 453 -2.05 8.30 -7.65
CA GLY A 453 -3.04 7.32 -7.20
C GLY A 453 -2.68 5.87 -7.49
N ASP A 454 -1.40 5.56 -7.71
CA ASP A 454 -0.92 4.20 -8.00
C ASP A 454 -0.57 3.39 -6.74
N GLY A 455 -0.67 3.99 -5.56
CA GLY A 455 -0.35 3.39 -4.27
C GLY A 455 1.13 3.43 -3.91
N ILE A 456 1.98 4.06 -4.73
CA ILE A 456 3.42 4.24 -4.49
C ILE A 456 3.71 5.74 -4.29
N PRO A 457 4.40 6.14 -3.22
CA PRO A 457 4.74 7.54 -2.98
C PRO A 457 5.61 8.12 -4.09
N ASP A 458 5.15 9.25 -4.63
CA ASP A 458 5.87 10.07 -5.59
C ASP A 458 6.76 11.09 -4.87
N LEU A 459 7.82 11.53 -5.53
CA LEU A 459 8.76 12.52 -4.99
C LEU A 459 8.41 13.92 -5.48
N VAL A 460 8.11 14.81 -4.55
CA VAL A 460 7.94 16.25 -4.80
C VAL A 460 9.21 16.97 -4.36
N THR A 461 9.77 17.80 -5.25
CA THR A 461 10.96 18.61 -4.94
C THR A 461 10.72 20.08 -5.17
N SER A 462 11.35 20.90 -4.34
CA SER A 462 11.43 22.35 -4.52
C SER A 462 12.83 22.85 -4.18
N THR A 463 13.10 24.10 -4.56
CA THR A 463 14.40 24.74 -4.33
C THR A 463 14.35 25.67 -3.12
N GLY A 464 15.47 25.78 -2.40
CA GLY A 464 15.64 26.78 -1.34
C GLY A 464 15.88 28.20 -1.89
N PRO A 465 16.33 29.13 -1.02
CA PRO A 465 16.57 30.52 -1.40
C PRO A 465 17.60 30.69 -2.53
N GLY A 466 17.42 31.73 -3.34
CA GLY A 466 18.31 32.09 -4.46
C GLY A 466 17.85 31.59 -5.83
N ASN A 467 16.68 30.95 -5.92
CA ASN A 467 16.05 30.54 -7.17
C ASN A 467 14.52 30.70 -7.09
N GLY A 468 13.85 30.73 -8.24
CA GLY A 468 12.40 30.82 -8.34
C GLY A 468 11.68 29.69 -7.59
N PRO A 469 10.38 29.85 -7.28
CA PRO A 469 9.61 28.94 -6.45
C PRO A 469 9.16 27.69 -7.21
N HIS A 470 10.10 27.01 -7.84
CA HIS A 470 9.85 25.95 -8.80
C HIS A 470 9.63 24.62 -8.10
N ILE A 471 8.51 23.98 -8.41
CA ILE A 471 8.12 22.65 -7.93
C ILE A 471 8.29 21.67 -9.07
N LYS A 472 8.82 20.48 -8.78
CA LYS A 472 8.83 19.33 -9.69
C LYS A 472 8.30 18.10 -8.98
N VAL A 473 7.56 17.28 -9.71
CA VAL A 473 6.96 16.06 -9.21
C VAL A 473 7.41 14.90 -10.06
N PHE A 474 8.00 13.88 -9.43
CA PHE A 474 8.55 12.70 -10.10
C PHE A 474 7.83 11.45 -9.64
N ASN A 475 7.45 10.60 -10.60
CA ASN A 475 6.80 9.33 -10.33
C ASN A 475 7.71 8.39 -9.51
N GLY A 476 7.19 7.82 -8.43
CA GLY A 476 7.94 6.97 -7.50
C GLY A 476 8.36 5.60 -8.03
N VAL A 477 7.81 5.18 -9.19
CA VAL A 477 8.11 3.91 -9.85
C VAL A 477 9.21 4.05 -10.90
N ASN A 478 9.13 5.08 -11.74
CA ASN A 478 9.96 5.20 -12.95
C ASN A 478 10.69 6.55 -13.10
N ARG A 479 10.53 7.47 -12.14
CA ARG A 479 11.07 8.85 -12.16
C ARG A 479 10.58 9.73 -13.30
N ALA A 480 9.51 9.35 -14.00
CA ALA A 480 8.93 10.23 -15.00
C ALA A 480 8.47 11.53 -14.33
N LEU A 481 8.75 12.67 -14.97
CA LEU A 481 8.22 13.95 -14.51
C LEU A 481 6.70 13.93 -14.69
N ILE A 482 5.96 14.06 -13.60
CA ILE A 482 4.50 14.14 -13.58
C ILE A 482 4.05 15.56 -13.88
N SER A 483 4.63 16.54 -13.18
CA SER A 483 4.30 17.95 -13.34
C SER A 483 5.45 18.85 -12.90
N GLU A 484 5.44 20.08 -13.40
CA GLU A 484 6.29 21.16 -12.91
C GLU A 484 5.59 22.51 -13.01
N PHE A 485 5.78 23.38 -12.02
CA PHE A 485 5.14 24.69 -11.96
C PHE A 485 5.82 25.62 -10.96
N ASN A 486 5.49 26.92 -11.00
CA ASN A 486 5.91 27.90 -9.98
C ASN A 486 4.81 28.07 -8.93
N ALA A 487 5.11 27.84 -7.64
CA ALA A 487 4.14 27.96 -6.55
C ALA A 487 3.83 29.43 -6.17
N TYR A 488 4.76 30.34 -6.44
CA TYR A 488 4.64 31.77 -6.17
C TYR A 488 5.09 32.58 -7.40
N ASP A 489 5.17 33.91 -7.27
CA ASP A 489 5.64 34.76 -8.36
C ASP A 489 7.01 34.25 -8.86
N PRO A 490 7.17 33.95 -10.16
CA PRO A 490 8.44 33.44 -10.71
C PRO A 490 9.64 34.38 -10.49
N ARG A 491 9.41 35.67 -10.22
CA ARG A 491 10.46 36.65 -9.90
C ARG A 491 10.90 36.59 -8.44
N TRP A 492 10.09 36.00 -7.56
CA TRP A 492 10.42 35.84 -6.17
C TRP A 492 11.40 34.67 -5.99
N THR A 493 12.46 34.86 -5.21
CA THR A 493 13.54 33.88 -5.09
C THR A 493 13.80 33.42 -3.65
N GLY A 494 12.79 33.56 -2.78
CA GLY A 494 12.92 33.22 -1.37
C GLY A 494 13.02 31.72 -1.10
N GLY A 495 12.54 30.85 -1.99
CA GLY A 495 12.57 29.39 -1.82
C GLY A 495 11.29 28.84 -1.19
N VAL A 496 11.06 27.54 -1.30
CA VAL A 496 9.76 26.93 -0.95
C VAL A 496 9.94 25.68 -0.12
N TYR A 497 9.23 25.57 1.01
CA TYR A 497 9.01 24.32 1.72
C TYR A 497 7.83 23.55 1.12
N VAL A 498 7.92 22.23 1.08
CA VAL A 498 6.91 21.35 0.49
C VAL A 498 6.49 20.24 1.46
N ALA A 499 5.21 19.89 1.41
CA ALA A 499 4.62 18.70 2.00
C ALA A 499 3.53 18.15 1.06
N THR A 500 3.08 16.93 1.31
CA THR A 500 2.07 16.23 0.51
C THR A 500 0.98 15.67 1.39
N ALA A 501 -0.28 15.78 0.95
CA ALA A 501 -1.44 15.31 1.70
C ALA A 501 -2.67 15.19 0.82
N ASP A 502 -3.49 14.15 0.96
CA ASP A 502 -4.81 14.06 0.32
C ASP A 502 -5.83 14.92 1.08
N ILE A 503 -5.85 16.22 0.76
CA ILE A 503 -6.74 17.22 1.37
C ILE A 503 -8.13 17.14 0.72
N THR A 504 -8.22 16.73 -0.54
CA THR A 504 -9.49 16.65 -1.27
C THR A 504 -10.21 15.31 -1.10
N ARG A 505 -9.59 14.33 -0.45
CA ARG A 505 -10.05 12.94 -0.27
C ARG A 505 -10.35 12.25 -1.59
N ASN A 506 -9.52 12.51 -2.59
CA ASN A 506 -9.69 11.93 -3.92
C ASN A 506 -8.85 10.67 -4.13
N GLY A 507 -8.09 10.24 -3.11
CA GLY A 507 -7.17 9.12 -3.17
C GLY A 507 -5.79 9.47 -3.73
N ARG A 508 -5.52 10.75 -3.99
CA ARG A 508 -4.22 11.29 -4.42
C ARG A 508 -3.83 12.46 -3.53
N ALA A 509 -2.55 12.58 -3.25
CA ALA A 509 -2.01 13.68 -2.49
C ALA A 509 -1.96 14.98 -3.32
N GLU A 510 -2.39 16.07 -2.70
CA GLU A 510 -2.10 17.45 -3.11
C GLU A 510 -0.73 17.90 -2.60
N ILE A 511 -0.22 18.99 -3.17
CA ILE A 511 1.05 19.61 -2.76
C ILE A 511 0.74 20.83 -1.89
N ILE A 512 1.27 20.83 -0.67
CA ILE A 512 1.24 21.98 0.24
C ILE A 512 2.60 22.67 0.15
N THR A 513 2.58 23.98 -0.04
CA THR A 513 3.78 24.81 -0.16
C THR A 513 3.78 25.89 0.90
N GLY A 514 4.96 26.20 1.43
CA GLY A 514 5.19 27.32 2.36
C GLY A 514 6.31 28.21 1.86
N THR A 515 6.15 29.52 1.94
CA THR A 515 7.23 30.47 1.62
C THR A 515 8.37 30.32 2.64
N ASP A 516 9.62 30.27 2.18
CA ASP A 516 10.80 30.39 3.05
C ASP A 516 10.96 31.86 3.54
N GLU A 517 12.09 32.16 4.18
CA GLU A 517 12.40 33.47 4.78
C GLU A 517 12.42 34.65 3.78
N GLY A 518 12.13 35.84 4.28
CA GLY A 518 12.31 37.12 3.58
C GLY A 518 11.03 37.78 3.08
N GLU A 519 9.90 37.07 3.02
CA GLU A 519 8.59 37.62 2.61
C GLU A 519 7.47 37.27 3.60
N THR A 520 6.27 37.77 3.31
CA THR A 520 5.07 37.38 4.06
C THR A 520 4.90 35.86 4.05
N SER A 521 4.65 35.28 5.22
CA SER A 521 4.44 33.83 5.33
C SER A 521 3.11 33.43 4.70
N VAL A 522 3.19 32.69 3.60
CA VAL A 522 2.01 32.22 2.86
C VAL A 522 2.11 30.72 2.61
N VAL A 523 1.02 30.01 2.90
CA VAL A 523 0.84 28.60 2.53
C VAL A 523 -0.12 28.51 1.36
N LYS A 524 0.22 27.69 0.36
CA LYS A 524 -0.68 27.38 -0.77
C LYS A 524 -0.79 25.88 -0.99
N VAL A 525 -1.98 25.45 -1.38
CA VAL A 525 -2.26 24.05 -1.75
C VAL A 525 -2.48 23.97 -3.25
N PHE A 526 -1.92 22.95 -3.90
CA PHE A 526 -1.98 22.74 -5.35
C PHE A 526 -2.45 21.33 -5.70
N ASP A 527 -3.23 21.22 -6.78
CA ASP A 527 -3.41 19.95 -7.50
C ASP A 527 -2.05 19.53 -8.05
N ALA A 528 -1.57 18.36 -7.63
CA ALA A 528 -0.22 17.88 -7.94
C ALA A 528 -0.01 17.55 -9.43
N ILE A 529 -1.08 17.27 -10.18
CA ILE A 529 -1.01 16.92 -11.60
C ILE A 529 -1.10 18.17 -12.47
N ARG A 530 -2.03 19.07 -12.14
CA ARG A 530 -2.32 20.27 -12.94
C ARG A 530 -1.50 21.49 -12.52
N GLY A 531 -0.88 21.48 -11.35
CA GLY A 531 -0.20 22.64 -10.78
C GLY A 531 -1.15 23.81 -10.47
N GLN A 532 -2.46 23.56 -10.37
CA GLN A 532 -3.47 24.58 -10.12
C GLN A 532 -3.62 24.84 -8.62
N LYS A 533 -3.61 26.12 -8.23
CA LYS A 533 -3.81 26.52 -6.82
C LYS A 533 -5.25 26.21 -6.39
N LEU A 534 -5.38 25.44 -5.31
CA LEU A 534 -6.65 25.04 -4.70
C LEU A 534 -6.99 25.91 -3.49
N ALA A 535 -5.99 26.29 -2.69
CA ALA A 535 -6.19 27.06 -1.47
C ALA A 535 -4.98 27.93 -1.12
N GLU A 536 -5.19 28.92 -0.25
CA GLU A 536 -4.17 29.83 0.26
C GLU A 536 -4.48 30.26 1.69
N ILE A 537 -3.45 30.35 2.54
CA ILE A 537 -3.54 30.71 3.96
C ILE A 537 -2.37 31.64 4.31
N GLU A 538 -2.65 32.71 5.07
CA GLU A 538 -1.64 33.54 5.72
C GLU A 538 -1.54 33.13 7.21
N PRO A 539 -0.68 32.16 7.60
CA PRO A 539 -0.69 31.62 8.96
C PRO A 539 -0.19 32.61 10.02
N TYR A 540 0.64 33.59 9.65
CA TYR A 540 1.31 34.49 10.58
C TYR A 540 1.04 35.96 10.26
N PRO A 541 1.23 36.87 11.22
CA PRO A 541 1.09 38.30 10.98
C PRO A 541 1.96 38.78 9.81
N ARG A 542 1.44 39.73 9.02
CA ARG A 542 2.09 40.25 7.81
C ARG A 542 3.44 40.92 8.02
N LEU A 543 3.91 41.12 9.24
CA LEU A 543 5.27 41.63 9.53
C LEU A 543 6.26 40.51 9.86
N PHE A 544 5.78 39.29 10.09
CA PHE A 544 6.64 38.13 10.26
C PHE A 544 7.25 37.72 8.91
N ARG A 545 8.58 37.57 8.88
CA ARG A 545 9.38 37.28 7.67
C ARG A 545 10.15 35.96 7.77
N GLY A 546 9.86 35.15 8.78
CA GLY A 546 10.53 33.85 8.98
C GLY A 546 10.11 32.77 7.99
N GLY A 547 9.03 32.99 7.24
CA GLY A 547 8.45 31.96 6.40
C GLY A 547 7.76 30.86 7.22
N VAL A 548 7.35 29.80 6.54
CA VAL A 548 6.52 28.73 7.09
C VAL A 548 6.98 27.36 6.58
N ARG A 549 7.22 26.44 7.52
CA ARG A 549 7.44 25.01 7.26
C ARG A 549 6.08 24.30 7.41
N VAL A 550 5.77 23.39 6.50
CA VAL A 550 4.42 22.80 6.38
C VAL A 550 4.44 21.31 6.64
N ALA A 551 3.38 20.80 7.27
CA ALA A 551 3.05 19.39 7.39
C ALA A 551 1.52 19.23 7.33
N ALA A 552 1.04 17.99 7.30
CA ALA A 552 -0.38 17.70 7.26
C ALA A 552 -0.78 16.54 8.17
N TYR A 553 -1.95 16.66 8.79
CA TYR A 553 -2.52 15.64 9.65
C TYR A 553 -4.01 15.89 9.90
N ASP A 554 -4.81 14.86 10.12
CA ASP A 554 -6.20 15.02 10.57
C ASP A 554 -6.26 15.44 12.05
N VAL A 555 -6.18 16.75 12.27
CA VAL A 555 -6.17 17.38 13.59
C VAL A 555 -7.58 17.32 14.19
N ASN A 556 -8.64 17.61 13.44
CA ASN A 556 -9.98 17.66 14.00
C ASN A 556 -10.69 16.27 14.08
N GLY A 557 -10.21 15.25 13.36
CA GLY A 557 -10.78 13.91 13.33
C GLY A 557 -11.94 13.75 12.33
N ASP A 558 -12.09 14.67 11.38
CA ASP A 558 -13.13 14.61 10.34
C ASP A 558 -12.70 13.74 9.14
N GLY A 559 -11.45 13.26 9.17
CA GLY A 559 -10.82 12.41 8.19
C GLY A 559 -10.32 13.14 6.94
N VAL A 560 -10.44 14.46 6.86
CA VAL A 560 -9.70 15.31 5.93
C VAL A 560 -8.37 15.68 6.59
N LEU A 561 -7.26 15.63 5.87
CA LEU A 561 -5.98 16.07 6.41
C LEU A 561 -5.97 17.60 6.53
N ASP A 562 -5.65 18.09 7.74
CA ASP A 562 -5.50 19.49 8.07
C ASP A 562 -4.07 19.98 7.82
N ILE A 563 -3.91 21.30 7.72
CA ILE A 563 -2.65 21.96 7.38
C ILE A 563 -1.99 22.48 8.66
N ILE A 564 -0.75 22.07 8.89
CA ILE A 564 0.05 22.49 10.03
C ILE A 564 1.18 23.40 9.56
N CYS A 565 1.26 24.55 10.21
CA CYS A 565 2.21 25.61 9.89
C CYS A 565 3.16 25.76 11.07
N ALA A 566 4.43 25.43 10.87
CA ALA A 566 5.51 25.73 11.81
C ALA A 566 6.25 27.01 11.38
N PRO A 567 6.60 27.89 12.33
CA PRO A 567 7.22 29.16 12.00
C PRO A 567 8.70 28.98 11.72
N GLY A 568 9.22 29.80 10.81
CA GLY A 568 10.65 29.97 10.67
C GLY A 568 11.31 30.89 11.69
N PRO A 569 12.58 31.25 11.47
CA PRO A 569 13.32 32.11 12.38
C PRO A 569 12.83 33.57 12.35
N GLY A 570 13.24 34.35 13.35
CA GLY A 570 13.02 35.80 13.42
C GLY A 570 12.03 36.24 14.50
N ALA A 571 11.18 35.34 15.00
CA ALA A 571 10.37 35.58 16.19
C ALA A 571 9.89 34.24 16.79
N ALA A 572 9.65 34.22 18.09
CA ALA A 572 9.00 33.08 18.75
C ALA A 572 7.50 33.10 18.42
N MET A 573 7.13 32.43 17.32
CA MET A 573 5.74 32.23 16.90
C MET A 573 5.27 30.83 17.30
N PRO A 574 3.97 30.61 17.50
CA PRO A 574 3.43 29.27 17.73
C PRO A 574 3.32 28.49 16.41
N VAL A 575 3.26 27.17 16.52
CA VAL A 575 2.73 26.30 15.46
C VAL A 575 1.23 26.54 15.35
N ARG A 576 0.71 26.68 14.14
CA ARG A 576 -0.71 26.95 13.86
C ARG A 576 -1.31 25.86 12.98
N MET A 577 -2.55 25.50 13.25
CA MET A 577 -3.28 24.44 12.54
C MET A 577 -4.53 25.00 11.89
N PHE A 578 -4.79 24.58 10.65
CA PHE A 578 -5.92 25.03 9.85
C PHE A 578 -6.65 23.85 9.23
N ASP A 579 -7.96 23.88 9.29
CA ASP A 579 -8.85 22.84 8.77
C ASP A 579 -8.62 22.62 7.26
N GLY A 580 -8.40 21.38 6.87
CA GLY A 580 -8.09 21.01 5.49
C GLY A 580 -9.24 21.27 4.53
N ARG A 581 -10.49 21.28 5.02
CA ARG A 581 -11.72 21.43 4.24
C ARG A 581 -12.16 22.88 4.09
N ASN A 582 -12.10 23.67 5.17
CA ASN A 582 -12.65 25.04 5.19
C ASN A 582 -11.61 26.11 5.57
N ARG A 583 -10.38 25.71 5.93
CA ARG A 583 -9.25 26.60 6.28
C ARG A 583 -9.50 27.45 7.52
N ALA A 584 -10.49 27.10 8.33
CA ALA A 584 -10.70 27.69 9.64
C ALA A 584 -9.54 27.33 10.58
N PRO A 585 -9.12 28.24 11.46
CA PRO A 585 -8.11 27.93 12.46
C PRO A 585 -8.64 26.88 13.44
N LEU A 586 -7.85 25.81 13.65
CA LEU A 586 -8.17 24.73 14.58
C LEU A 586 -7.49 24.90 15.94
N GLY A 587 -6.34 25.59 15.98
CA GLY A 587 -5.61 25.85 17.20
C GLY A 587 -4.16 26.26 16.97
N GLU A 588 -3.46 26.55 18.05
CA GLU A 588 -2.04 26.85 18.05
C GLU A 588 -1.36 26.37 19.34
N PHE A 589 -0.06 26.05 19.26
CA PHE A 589 0.76 25.71 20.43
C PHE A 589 2.21 26.17 20.23
N ALA A 590 2.94 26.42 21.31
CA ALA A 590 4.33 26.88 21.26
C ALA A 590 5.30 25.73 21.61
N PRO A 591 5.90 25.04 20.62
CA PRO A 591 6.79 23.90 20.89
C PRO A 591 8.09 24.31 21.56
N PHE A 592 8.59 25.52 21.34
CA PHE A 592 9.79 26.04 21.99
C PHE A 592 9.51 27.46 22.50
N PRO A 593 8.98 27.61 23.73
CA PRO A 593 8.67 28.91 24.29
C PRO A 593 9.90 29.83 24.27
N GLN A 594 9.74 31.08 23.84
CA GLN A 594 10.78 32.11 23.77
C GLN A 594 11.92 31.84 22.77
N PHE A 595 11.90 30.71 22.04
CA PHE A 595 12.88 30.42 21.01
C PHE A 595 12.44 30.98 19.65
N GLY A 596 13.29 31.81 19.04
CA GLY A 596 13.01 32.47 17.75
C GLY A 596 13.78 31.91 16.56
N GLY A 597 14.43 30.75 16.68
CA GLY A 597 15.19 30.11 15.59
C GLY A 597 14.33 29.27 14.62
N GLY A 598 13.01 29.28 14.81
CA GLY A 598 12.06 28.53 14.00
C GLY A 598 11.94 27.06 14.38
N ALA A 599 11.10 26.33 13.65
CA ALA A 599 10.83 24.94 13.88
C ALA A 599 10.60 24.17 12.56
N PHE A 600 10.97 22.89 12.57
CA PHE A 600 10.60 21.91 11.55
C PHE A 600 9.57 20.97 12.14
N ILE A 601 8.59 20.55 11.34
CA ILE A 601 7.46 19.75 11.81
C ILE A 601 7.21 18.57 10.88
N GLY A 602 6.88 17.43 11.49
CA GLY A 602 6.36 16.25 10.82
C GLY A 602 5.16 15.69 11.60
N SER A 603 4.24 15.06 10.89
CA SER A 603 3.00 14.51 11.45
C SER A 603 2.51 13.33 10.61
N ARG A 604 1.74 12.42 11.21
CA ARG A 604 1.14 11.26 10.55
C ARG A 604 -0.22 10.96 11.11
#